data_AF-A0A821QJY2-F1
#
_entry.id   AF-A0A821QJY2-F1
#
_cell.length_a   1.000
_cell.length_b   1.000
_cell.length_c   1.000
_cell.angle_alpha   90.00
_cell.angle_beta   90.00
_cell.angle_gamma   90.00
#
_symmetry.space_group_name_H-M   'P 1'
#
loop_
_entity.id
_entity.type
_entity.pdbx_description
1 polymer ?
#
loop_
_entity_poly.entity_id
_entity_poly.type
_entity_poly.pdbx_seq_one_letter_code
_entity_poly.pdbx_strand_id
1 'polypeptide(L)'
;SKKNNTRWSTTHSYEESPEINSFQKLKTILNAVDDIQDIDSLTFLTPFLDIIRSDETSGPITCLALNAVNKFLSYGLIDTLDESAASTIDKVANAVTHTRFVGTNPNDDEVVLMRILQVLRSLLLSPIGSQMTNDTVCEILQSCFRICFETRLSELLRKTSEHVLIDMVQLLFVRLPQFKDDTTSVSSTKRVKDLSTKDITTNNQRRSQQLSGNEQQINEVTSAINETTLIY
;
A
#
# COMPACT_ATOMS: atom_id res chain seq x y z
N SER A 1 -44.17 -4.49 -37.07
CA SER A 1 -43.76 -5.90 -36.89
C SER A 1 -42.77 -5.97 -35.73
N LYS A 2 -43.20 -6.50 -34.57
CA LYS A 2 -42.35 -6.72 -33.40
C LYS A 2 -41.40 -7.87 -33.72
N LYS A 3 -40.09 -7.67 -33.61
CA LYS A 3 -39.11 -8.76 -33.69
C LYS A 3 -38.33 -8.80 -32.38
N ASN A 4 -38.88 -9.59 -31.45
CA ASN A 4 -38.24 -10.00 -30.21
C ASN A 4 -36.99 -10.80 -30.57
N ASN A 5 -35.83 -10.42 -30.02
CA ASN A 5 -34.64 -11.28 -30.05
C ASN A 5 -34.36 -11.79 -28.64
N THR A 6 -35.16 -12.79 -28.25
CA THR A 6 -34.93 -13.68 -27.13
C THR A 6 -33.76 -14.59 -27.49
N ARG A 7 -32.55 -14.30 -26.99
CA ARG A 7 -31.43 -15.24 -27.09
C ARG A 7 -30.47 -15.14 -25.91
N TRP A 8 -31.02 -15.32 -24.72
CA TRP A 8 -30.28 -15.75 -23.53
C TRP A 8 -31.10 -16.83 -22.81
N SER A 9 -31.28 -17.98 -23.46
CA SER A 9 -31.66 -19.21 -22.76
C SER A 9 -30.65 -20.29 -23.10
N THR A 10 -29.58 -20.33 -22.33
CA THR A 10 -28.78 -21.54 -22.16
C THR A 10 -28.58 -21.68 -20.67
N THR A 11 -29.54 -22.38 -20.07
CA THR A 11 -29.49 -22.87 -18.70
C THR A 11 -28.37 -23.93 -18.63
N HIS A 12 -27.15 -23.49 -18.37
CA HIS A 12 -26.24 -24.29 -17.56
C HIS A 12 -26.58 -23.95 -16.12
N SER A 13 -26.92 -24.96 -15.33
CA SER A 13 -27.00 -24.88 -13.88
C SER A 13 -25.59 -24.63 -13.34
N TYR A 14 -25.12 -23.39 -13.47
CA TYR A 14 -23.99 -22.89 -12.72
C TYR A 14 -24.49 -22.67 -11.30
N GLU A 15 -23.89 -23.36 -10.33
CA GLU A 15 -23.85 -22.80 -8.99
C GLU A 15 -23.24 -21.40 -9.15
N GLU A 16 -24.05 -20.37 -8.92
CA GLU A 16 -23.64 -18.98 -9.10
C GLU A 16 -22.46 -18.72 -8.17
N SER A 17 -21.32 -18.28 -8.72
CA SER A 17 -20.09 -18.25 -7.94
C SER A 17 -20.24 -17.35 -6.71
N PRO A 18 -19.55 -17.65 -5.59
CA PRO A 18 -19.63 -16.84 -4.38
C PRO A 18 -19.38 -15.34 -4.63
N GLU A 19 -18.49 -15.03 -5.57
CA GLU A 19 -18.15 -13.66 -5.98
C GLU A 19 -19.33 -12.98 -6.65
N ILE A 20 -20.00 -13.64 -7.60
CA ILE A 20 -21.19 -13.09 -8.28
C ILE A 20 -22.29 -12.79 -7.25
N ASN A 21 -22.52 -13.71 -6.31
CA ASN A 21 -23.48 -13.51 -5.23
C ASN A 21 -23.12 -12.29 -4.36
N SER A 22 -21.84 -12.06 -4.09
CA SER A 22 -21.36 -10.89 -3.36
C SER A 22 -21.70 -9.58 -4.10
N PHE A 23 -21.49 -9.53 -5.42
CA PHE A 23 -21.86 -8.38 -6.23
C PHE A 23 -23.38 -8.17 -6.35
N GLN A 24 -24.19 -9.23 -6.42
CA GLN A 24 -25.66 -9.11 -6.43
C GLN A 24 -26.17 -8.53 -5.10
N LYS A 25 -25.59 -8.95 -3.97
CA LYS A 25 -25.88 -8.39 -2.65
C LYS A 25 -25.51 -6.92 -2.58
N LEU A 26 -24.30 -6.56 -3.02
CA LEU A 26 -23.86 -5.16 -3.07
C LEU A 26 -24.80 -4.31 -3.92
N LYS A 27 -25.18 -4.78 -5.12
CA LYS A 27 -26.15 -4.10 -5.98
C LYS A 27 -27.49 -3.87 -5.29
N THR A 28 -27.98 -4.85 -4.53
CA THR A 28 -29.23 -4.74 -3.79
C THR A 28 -29.14 -3.67 -2.71
N ILE A 29 -28.03 -3.63 -1.95
CA ILE A 29 -27.77 -2.62 -0.93
C ILE A 29 -27.69 -1.22 -1.55
N LEU A 30 -26.89 -1.05 -2.62
CA LEU A 30 -26.72 0.24 -3.30
C LEU A 30 -28.01 0.79 -3.92
N ASN A 31 -28.94 -0.08 -4.33
CA ASN A 31 -30.24 0.36 -4.85
C ASN A 31 -31.25 0.72 -3.74
N ALA A 32 -30.94 0.40 -2.48
CA ALA A 32 -31.82 0.62 -1.34
C ALA A 32 -31.46 1.88 -0.53
N VAL A 33 -30.33 2.53 -0.86
CA VAL A 33 -29.87 3.75 -0.19
C VAL A 33 -29.92 4.95 -1.14
N ASP A 34 -30.10 6.14 -0.57
CA ASP A 34 -30.07 7.40 -1.32
C ASP A 34 -28.66 8.02 -1.34
N ASP A 35 -27.90 7.89 -0.24
CA ASP A 35 -26.50 8.31 -0.12
C ASP A 35 -25.60 7.09 0.15
N ILE A 36 -24.47 7.03 -0.55
CA ILE A 36 -23.47 5.97 -0.36
C ILE A 36 -22.72 6.13 0.98
N GLN A 37 -22.67 7.34 1.52
CA GLN A 37 -22.06 7.61 2.82
C GLN A 37 -22.84 6.99 3.99
N ASP A 38 -24.09 6.60 3.76
CA ASP A 38 -24.91 5.86 4.75
C ASP A 38 -24.51 4.37 4.86
N ILE A 39 -23.61 3.90 3.99
CA ILE A 39 -23.13 2.52 3.97
C ILE A 39 -21.72 2.47 4.53
N ASP A 40 -21.49 1.54 5.44
CA ASP A 40 -20.13 1.18 5.90
C ASP A 40 -19.19 0.89 4.72
N SER A 41 -18.02 1.53 4.72
CA SER A 41 -17.09 1.47 3.57
C SER A 41 -16.70 0.05 3.18
N LEU A 42 -16.54 -0.83 4.16
CA LEU A 42 -16.18 -2.22 3.91
C LEU A 42 -17.30 -3.01 3.25
N THR A 43 -18.55 -2.63 3.45
CA THR A 43 -19.70 -3.29 2.81
C THR A 43 -19.61 -3.21 1.29
N PHE A 44 -19.22 -2.06 0.72
CA PHE A 44 -19.05 -1.93 -0.72
C PHE A 44 -17.65 -2.30 -1.23
N LEU A 45 -16.63 -2.28 -0.37
CA LEU A 45 -15.27 -2.70 -0.76
C LEU A 45 -15.10 -4.22 -0.82
N THR A 46 -15.73 -4.96 0.11
CA THR A 46 -15.48 -6.40 0.31
C THR A 46 -15.57 -7.23 -0.97
N PRO A 47 -16.60 -7.09 -1.84
CA PRO A 47 -16.68 -7.89 -3.07
C PRO A 47 -15.47 -7.69 -4.00
N PHE A 48 -14.88 -6.50 -4.03
CA PHE A 48 -13.69 -6.21 -4.82
C PHE A 48 -12.42 -6.74 -4.16
N LEU A 49 -12.31 -6.63 -2.83
CA LEU A 49 -11.17 -7.18 -2.08
C LEU A 49 -11.14 -8.71 -2.15
N ASP A 50 -12.29 -9.37 -2.21
CA ASP A 50 -12.40 -10.82 -2.39
C ASP A 50 -11.86 -11.25 -3.77
N ILE A 51 -12.24 -10.52 -4.82
CA ILE A 51 -11.71 -10.71 -6.17
C ILE A 51 -10.18 -10.55 -6.21
N ILE A 52 -9.65 -9.53 -5.54
CA ILE A 52 -8.20 -9.24 -5.51
C ILE A 52 -7.41 -10.36 -4.81
N ARG A 53 -8.01 -11.01 -3.82
CA ARG A 53 -7.37 -12.09 -3.05
C ARG A 53 -7.53 -13.47 -3.69
N SER A 54 -8.45 -13.61 -4.64
CA SER A 54 -8.76 -14.87 -5.31
C SER A 54 -7.66 -15.27 -6.29
N ASP A 55 -7.04 -16.43 -6.06
CA ASP A 55 -6.09 -17.06 -6.98
C ASP A 55 -6.75 -17.69 -8.21
N GLU A 56 -8.06 -17.84 -8.21
CA GLU A 56 -8.85 -18.33 -9.34
C GLU A 56 -9.26 -17.22 -10.32
N THR A 57 -9.02 -15.95 -9.95
CA THR A 57 -9.44 -14.83 -10.78
C THR A 57 -8.38 -14.44 -11.81
N SER A 58 -8.81 -14.26 -13.06
CA SER A 58 -7.93 -13.83 -14.15
C SER A 58 -7.41 -12.39 -13.97
N GLY A 59 -6.19 -12.13 -14.44
CA GLY A 59 -5.57 -10.79 -14.39
C GLY A 59 -6.45 -9.63 -14.87
N PRO A 60 -7.19 -9.72 -16.00
CA PRO A 60 -8.10 -8.65 -16.44
C PRO A 60 -9.22 -8.34 -15.43
N ILE A 61 -9.79 -9.34 -14.78
CA ILE A 61 -10.84 -9.16 -13.77
C ILE A 61 -10.24 -8.54 -12.50
N THR A 62 -9.08 -9.05 -12.04
CA THR A 62 -8.33 -8.49 -10.91
C THR A 62 -7.97 -7.02 -11.16
N CYS A 63 -7.53 -6.67 -12.38
CA CYS A 63 -7.28 -5.30 -12.81
C CYS A 63 -8.50 -4.38 -12.64
N LEU A 64 -9.69 -4.85 -13.04
CA LEU A 64 -10.93 -4.09 -12.90
C LEU A 64 -11.27 -3.86 -11.43
N ALA A 65 -11.08 -4.86 -10.57
CA ALA A 65 -11.31 -4.73 -9.14
C ALA A 65 -10.33 -3.74 -8.48
N LEU A 66 -9.03 -3.85 -8.77
CA LEU A 66 -8.01 -2.90 -8.31
C LEU A 66 -8.34 -1.47 -8.75
N ASN A 67 -8.75 -1.29 -10.01
CA ASN A 67 -9.12 0.03 -10.53
C ASN A 67 -10.38 0.61 -9.85
N ALA A 68 -11.36 -0.23 -9.49
CA ALA A 68 -12.52 0.20 -8.72
C ALA A 68 -12.11 0.67 -7.30
N VAL A 69 -11.28 -0.11 -6.60
CA VAL A 69 -10.73 0.27 -5.29
C VAL A 69 -9.97 1.59 -5.38
N ASN A 70 -9.12 1.78 -6.41
CA ASN A 70 -8.40 3.03 -6.61
C ASN A 70 -9.35 4.23 -6.78
N LYS A 71 -10.49 4.05 -7.46
CA LYS A 71 -11.50 5.10 -7.62
C LYS A 71 -12.21 5.42 -6.31
N PHE A 72 -12.55 4.42 -5.51
CA PHE A 72 -13.15 4.65 -4.19
C PHE A 72 -12.24 5.50 -3.29
N LEU A 73 -10.93 5.22 -3.31
CA LEU A 73 -9.92 6.03 -2.63
C LEU A 73 -9.85 7.45 -3.22
N SER A 74 -9.75 7.56 -4.54
CA SER A 74 -9.57 8.86 -5.23
C SER A 74 -10.78 9.77 -5.10
N TYR A 75 -11.98 9.20 -4.93
CA TYR A 75 -13.21 9.96 -4.75
C TYR A 75 -13.53 10.26 -3.29
N GLY A 76 -12.69 9.80 -2.34
CA GLY A 76 -12.91 10.04 -0.91
C GLY A 76 -14.16 9.34 -0.39
N LEU A 77 -14.49 8.15 -0.90
CA LEU A 77 -15.65 7.37 -0.42
C LEU A 77 -15.38 6.67 0.91
N ILE A 78 -14.14 6.69 1.40
CA ILE A 78 -13.76 6.18 2.71
C ILE A 78 -13.51 7.39 3.60
N ASP A 79 -14.43 7.67 4.53
CA ASP A 79 -14.32 8.80 5.43
C ASP A 79 -13.21 8.55 6.47
N THR A 80 -12.36 9.56 6.67
CA THR A 80 -11.31 9.58 7.70
C THR A 80 -11.85 9.67 9.12
N LEU A 81 -13.09 10.16 9.27
CA LEU A 81 -13.74 10.38 10.56
C LEU A 81 -14.50 9.16 11.07
N ASP A 82 -14.72 8.16 10.20
CA ASP A 82 -15.39 6.93 10.61
C ASP A 82 -14.50 6.12 11.57
N GLU A 83 -15.09 5.57 12.63
CA GLU A 83 -14.42 4.68 13.58
C GLU A 83 -13.87 3.43 12.87
N SER A 84 -14.51 3.02 11.76
CA SER A 84 -14.09 1.88 10.94
C SER A 84 -12.88 2.17 10.03
N ALA A 85 -12.48 3.44 9.88
CA ALA A 85 -11.47 3.90 8.92
C ALA A 85 -10.17 3.08 8.97
N ALA A 86 -9.57 2.92 10.15
CA ALA A 86 -8.32 2.19 10.33
C ALA A 86 -8.45 0.71 9.90
N SER A 87 -9.54 0.06 10.30
CA SER A 87 -9.85 -1.33 9.92
C SER A 87 -10.07 -1.48 8.42
N THR A 88 -10.74 -0.48 7.81
CA THR A 88 -10.96 -0.43 6.36
C THR A 88 -9.64 -0.34 5.60
N ILE A 89 -8.75 0.57 6.01
CA ILE A 89 -7.44 0.71 5.39
C ILE A 89 -6.62 -0.57 5.50
N ASP A 90 -6.57 -1.18 6.68
CA ASP A 90 -5.79 -2.40 6.90
C ASP A 90 -6.31 -3.54 6.01
N LYS A 91 -7.62 -3.68 5.84
CA LYS A 91 -8.21 -4.68 4.93
C LYS A 91 -7.90 -4.40 3.46
N VAL A 92 -7.93 -3.13 3.04
CA VAL A 92 -7.56 -2.75 1.66
C VAL A 92 -6.08 -2.99 1.43
N ALA A 93 -5.21 -2.52 2.33
CA ALA A 93 -3.77 -2.71 2.26
C ALA A 93 -3.43 -4.20 2.17
N ASN A 94 -3.96 -5.00 3.11
CA ASN A 94 -3.72 -6.44 3.17
C ASN A 94 -4.15 -7.16 1.88
N ALA A 95 -5.33 -6.85 1.35
CA ALA A 95 -5.80 -7.45 0.11
C ALA A 95 -4.88 -7.09 -1.07
N VAL A 96 -4.44 -5.83 -1.17
CA VAL A 96 -3.66 -5.33 -2.31
C VAL A 96 -2.20 -5.80 -2.24
N THR A 97 -1.56 -5.80 -1.08
CA THR A 97 -0.19 -6.32 -0.89
C THR A 97 -0.10 -7.83 -1.09
N HIS A 98 -1.18 -8.55 -0.81
CA HIS A 98 -1.31 -10.00 -1.00
C HIS A 98 -2.16 -10.38 -2.22
N THR A 99 -2.28 -9.49 -3.21
CA THR A 99 -3.05 -9.74 -4.44
C THR A 99 -2.61 -11.06 -5.07
N ARG A 100 -3.57 -11.89 -5.46
CA ARG A 100 -3.36 -13.09 -6.26
C ARG A 100 -4.17 -12.99 -7.54
N PHE A 101 -3.66 -13.61 -8.60
CA PHE A 101 -4.37 -13.73 -9.86
C PHE A 101 -3.75 -14.85 -10.69
N VAL A 102 -4.54 -15.39 -11.61
CA VAL A 102 -4.07 -16.38 -12.59
C VAL A 102 -3.17 -15.67 -13.60
N GLY A 103 -1.86 -15.86 -13.47
CA GLY A 103 -0.87 -15.38 -14.42
C GLY A 103 -1.05 -16.08 -15.77
N THR A 104 -1.24 -15.30 -16.84
CA THR A 104 -1.51 -15.85 -18.18
C THR A 104 -0.38 -15.56 -19.15
N ASN A 105 0.05 -14.30 -19.21
CA ASN A 105 1.26 -13.89 -19.92
C ASN A 105 1.94 -12.72 -19.19
N PRO A 106 3.27 -12.57 -19.32
CA PRO A 106 4.02 -11.57 -18.56
C PRO A 106 3.56 -10.13 -18.77
N ASN A 107 3.11 -9.77 -19.97
CA ASN A 107 2.70 -8.40 -20.27
C ASN A 107 1.41 -8.03 -19.53
N ASP A 108 0.42 -8.93 -19.53
CA ASP A 108 -0.84 -8.72 -18.82
C ASP A 108 -0.62 -8.73 -17.30
N ASP A 109 0.28 -9.60 -16.82
CA ASP A 109 0.66 -9.65 -15.41
C ASP A 109 1.29 -8.32 -14.96
N GLU A 110 2.14 -7.70 -15.78
CA GLU A 110 2.70 -6.37 -15.52
C GLU A 110 1.63 -5.27 -15.44
N VAL A 111 0.56 -5.36 -16.22
CA VAL A 111 -0.57 -4.42 -16.11
C VAL A 111 -1.24 -4.56 -14.75
N VAL A 112 -1.42 -5.78 -14.23
CA VAL A 112 -1.96 -6.01 -12.87
C VAL A 112 -1.02 -5.42 -11.82
N LEU A 113 0.29 -5.66 -11.92
CA LEU A 113 1.29 -5.11 -11.00
C LEU A 113 1.31 -3.58 -11.01
N MET A 114 1.15 -2.96 -12.18
CA MET A 114 0.99 -1.51 -12.30
C MET A 114 -0.26 -1.01 -11.56
N ARG A 115 -1.38 -1.74 -11.64
CA ARG A 115 -2.60 -1.39 -10.89
C ARG A 115 -2.42 -1.55 -9.38
N ILE A 116 -1.69 -2.57 -8.93
CA ILE A 116 -1.33 -2.74 -7.51
C ILE A 116 -0.55 -1.52 -7.02
N LEU A 117 0.51 -1.11 -7.73
CA LEU A 117 1.30 0.09 -7.37
C LEU A 117 0.44 1.35 -7.27
N GLN A 118 -0.49 1.55 -8.22
CA GLN A 118 -1.39 2.71 -8.21
C GLN A 118 -2.31 2.73 -6.98
N VAL A 119 -2.89 1.59 -6.62
CA VAL A 119 -3.76 1.48 -5.44
C VAL A 119 -2.96 1.73 -4.16
N LEU A 120 -1.80 1.10 -4.02
CA LEU A 120 -0.92 1.26 -2.85
C LEU A 120 -0.48 2.71 -2.67
N ARG A 121 -0.09 3.37 -3.77
CA ARG A 121 0.25 4.80 -3.77
C ARG A 121 -0.94 5.66 -3.35
N SER A 122 -2.10 5.48 -3.97
CA SER A 122 -3.31 6.25 -3.61
C SER A 122 -3.69 6.05 -2.15
N LEU A 123 -3.64 4.82 -1.65
CA LEU A 123 -3.99 4.50 -0.27
C LEU A 123 -3.09 5.24 0.73
N LEU A 124 -1.77 5.16 0.56
CA LEU A 124 -0.81 5.78 1.49
C LEU A 124 -0.83 7.32 1.39
N LEU A 125 -0.93 7.86 0.17
CA LEU A 125 -0.87 9.30 -0.07
C LEU A 125 -2.19 10.04 0.19
N SER A 126 -3.31 9.31 0.23
CA SER A 126 -4.61 9.90 0.55
C SER A 126 -4.71 10.38 2.01
N PRO A 127 -5.70 11.24 2.34
CA PRO A 127 -5.95 11.67 3.71
C PRO A 127 -6.20 10.49 4.66
N ILE A 128 -6.94 9.48 4.21
CA ILE A 128 -7.26 8.27 4.98
C ILE A 128 -5.98 7.50 5.38
N GLY A 129 -4.90 7.60 4.58
CA GLY A 129 -3.59 7.04 4.88
C GLY A 129 -2.91 7.59 6.13
N SER A 130 -3.42 8.65 6.79
CA SER A 130 -2.91 9.09 8.10
C SER A 130 -3.27 8.14 9.25
N GLN A 131 -4.29 7.31 9.07
CA GLN A 131 -4.76 6.36 10.09
C GLN A 131 -4.02 5.01 10.01
N MET A 132 -3.04 4.88 9.11
CA MET A 132 -2.26 3.64 8.93
C MET A 132 -1.30 3.38 10.07
N THR A 133 -1.17 2.11 10.44
CA THR A 133 -0.11 1.67 11.36
C THR A 133 1.25 1.61 10.66
N ASN A 134 2.33 1.67 11.44
CA ASN A 134 3.68 1.50 10.91
C ASN A 134 3.87 0.13 10.24
N ASP A 135 3.22 -0.91 10.73
CA ASP A 135 3.29 -2.26 10.17
C ASP A 135 2.66 -2.28 8.77
N THR A 136 1.46 -1.70 8.63
CA THR A 136 0.76 -1.58 7.35
C THR A 136 1.59 -0.75 6.35
N VAL A 137 2.20 0.36 6.79
CA VAL A 137 3.10 1.17 5.95
C VAL A 137 4.32 0.35 5.50
N CYS A 138 4.96 -0.37 6.41
CA CYS A 138 6.11 -1.22 6.09
C CYS A 138 5.75 -2.29 5.05
N GLU A 139 4.59 -2.92 5.22
CA GLU A 139 4.12 -3.95 4.29
C GLU A 139 3.88 -3.39 2.88
N ILE A 140 3.30 -2.19 2.76
CA ILE A 140 3.12 -1.50 1.49
C ILE A 140 4.47 -1.20 0.82
N LEU A 141 5.42 -0.62 1.57
CA LEU A 141 6.75 -0.30 1.05
C LEU A 141 7.47 -1.57 0.58
N GLN A 142 7.41 -2.64 1.36
CA GLN A 142 7.99 -3.94 1.01
C GLN A 142 7.37 -4.50 -0.28
N SER A 143 6.05 -4.39 -0.44
CA SER A 143 5.38 -4.80 -1.69
C SER A 143 5.90 -4.01 -2.90
N CYS A 144 6.06 -2.69 -2.77
CA CYS A 144 6.62 -1.85 -3.83
C CYS A 144 8.10 -2.20 -4.13
N PHE A 145 8.91 -2.46 -3.11
CA PHE A 145 10.31 -2.90 -3.28
C PHE A 145 10.42 -4.24 -4.02
N ARG A 146 9.52 -5.20 -3.75
CA ARG A 146 9.47 -6.47 -4.49
C ARG A 146 9.31 -6.24 -5.99
N ILE A 147 8.42 -5.31 -6.39
CA ILE A 147 8.26 -4.93 -7.80
C ILE A 147 9.49 -4.18 -8.33
N CYS A 148 10.04 -3.26 -7.54
CA CYS A 148 11.20 -2.43 -7.93
C CYS A 148 12.45 -3.28 -8.25
N PHE A 149 12.66 -4.39 -7.54
CA PHE A 149 13.86 -5.22 -7.67
C PHE A 149 13.63 -6.55 -8.43
N GLU A 150 12.43 -6.83 -8.92
CA GLU A 150 12.17 -8.02 -9.73
C GLU A 150 12.73 -7.84 -11.16
N THR A 151 13.88 -8.45 -11.41
CA THR A 151 14.64 -8.28 -12.66
C THR A 151 13.92 -8.81 -13.90
N ARG A 152 12.90 -9.65 -13.71
CA ARG A 152 12.08 -10.22 -14.78
C ARG A 152 11.02 -9.26 -15.33
N LEU A 153 10.67 -8.19 -14.61
CA LEU A 153 9.69 -7.19 -15.05
C LEU A 153 10.32 -6.19 -16.02
N SER A 154 9.50 -5.40 -16.70
CA SER A 154 9.99 -4.30 -17.53
C SER A 154 10.71 -3.22 -16.70
N GLU A 155 11.67 -2.56 -17.34
CA GLU A 155 12.37 -1.42 -16.73
C GLU A 155 11.40 -0.28 -16.39
N LEU A 156 10.40 -0.04 -17.23
CA LEU A 156 9.39 0.98 -17.00
C LEU A 156 8.60 0.71 -15.72
N LEU A 157 8.13 -0.52 -15.50
CA LEU A 157 7.39 -0.87 -14.30
C LEU A 157 8.27 -0.74 -13.04
N ARG A 158 9.51 -1.24 -13.10
CA ARG A 158 10.47 -1.08 -11.99
C ARG A 158 10.73 0.39 -11.66
N LYS A 159 10.99 1.23 -12.68
CA LYS A 159 11.19 2.67 -12.50
C LYS A 159 9.96 3.39 -11.99
N THR A 160 8.78 2.94 -12.39
CA THR A 160 7.52 3.47 -11.82
C THR A 160 7.40 3.12 -10.34
N SER A 161 7.73 1.89 -9.94
CA SER A 161 7.77 1.50 -8.52
C SER A 161 8.76 2.35 -7.71
N GLU A 162 9.93 2.62 -8.27
CA GLU A 162 10.93 3.51 -7.65
C GLU A 162 10.36 4.91 -7.39
N HIS A 163 9.65 5.50 -8.35
CA HIS A 163 9.01 6.81 -8.17
C HIS A 163 7.91 6.76 -7.10
N VAL A 164 7.10 5.70 -7.10
CA VAL A 164 6.06 5.48 -6.07
C VAL A 164 6.69 5.44 -4.67
N LEU A 165 7.80 4.71 -4.52
CA LEU A 165 8.54 4.61 -3.25
C LEU A 165 9.08 5.98 -2.81
N ILE A 166 9.63 6.77 -3.73
CA ILE A 166 10.12 8.13 -3.44
C ILE A 166 8.96 8.99 -2.91
N ASP A 167 7.82 9.02 -3.59
CA ASP A 167 6.65 9.79 -3.15
C ASP A 167 6.18 9.38 -1.75
N MET A 168 6.12 8.07 -1.48
CA MET A 168 5.72 7.54 -0.17
C MET A 168 6.70 7.96 0.93
N VAL A 169 8.01 7.81 0.69
CA VAL A 169 9.05 8.18 1.66
C VAL A 169 9.02 9.69 1.92
N GLN A 170 8.92 10.52 0.88
CA GLN A 170 8.80 11.97 1.03
C GLN A 170 7.61 12.35 1.92
N LEU A 171 6.44 11.75 1.69
CA LEU A 171 5.27 12.00 2.52
C LEU A 171 5.50 11.61 3.99
N LEU A 172 6.14 10.47 4.25
CA LEU A 172 6.48 10.05 5.62
C LEU A 172 7.38 11.09 6.29
N PHE A 173 8.41 11.60 5.60
CA PHE A 173 9.28 12.66 6.12
C PHE A 173 8.55 13.98 6.34
N VAL A 174 7.60 14.35 5.47
CA VAL A 174 6.73 15.53 5.65
C VAL A 174 5.86 15.40 6.90
N ARG A 175 5.42 14.18 7.22
CA ARG A 175 4.61 13.90 8.42
C ARG A 175 5.45 13.80 9.70
N LEU A 176 6.78 13.62 9.62
CA LEU A 176 7.64 13.47 10.79
C LEU A 176 7.45 14.53 11.89
N PRO A 177 7.37 15.84 11.57
CA PRO A 177 7.17 16.88 12.58
C PRO A 177 5.84 16.79 13.34
N GLN A 178 4.87 16.03 12.82
CA GLN A 178 3.55 15.84 13.44
C GLN A 178 3.56 14.73 14.50
N PHE A 179 4.55 13.82 14.44
CA PHE A 179 4.75 12.83 15.49
C PHE A 179 5.38 13.53 16.69
N LYS A 180 4.60 13.66 17.76
CA LYS A 180 5.14 14.13 19.03
C LYS A 180 6.13 13.10 19.54
N ASP A 181 7.27 13.60 20.00
CA ASP A 181 8.32 12.82 20.64
C ASP A 181 7.76 12.20 21.94
N ASP A 182 7.37 10.93 21.91
CA ASP A 182 7.05 10.14 23.12
C ASP A 182 8.35 9.73 23.87
N THR A 183 9.35 10.60 23.89
CA THR A 183 10.69 10.35 24.47
C THR A 183 10.70 10.35 26.00
N THR A 184 9.54 10.34 26.67
CA THR A 184 9.49 10.22 28.14
C THR A 184 9.76 8.80 28.68
N SER A 185 9.95 7.77 27.83
CA SER A 185 10.14 6.38 28.31
C SER A 185 11.58 5.86 28.36
N VAL A 186 12.58 6.56 27.78
CA VAL A 186 13.98 6.11 27.78
C VAL A 186 14.84 6.91 28.77
N SER A 187 14.51 6.84 30.07
CA SER A 187 15.34 7.40 31.16
C SER A 187 15.43 6.46 32.36
N SER A 188 15.50 5.15 32.14
CA SER A 188 15.70 4.16 33.20
C SER A 188 16.79 3.14 32.87
N THR A 189 17.97 3.57 32.41
CA THR A 189 19.19 2.77 32.62
C THR A 189 19.77 3.14 33.99
N LYS A 190 19.30 2.41 35.01
CA LYS A 190 19.88 2.41 36.35
C LYS A 190 21.39 2.19 36.26
N ARG A 191 22.17 3.19 36.69
CA ARG A 191 23.59 3.03 36.99
C ARG A 191 23.74 2.04 38.15
N VAL A 192 24.13 0.80 37.84
CA VAL A 192 24.61 -0.13 38.85
C VAL A 192 26.06 0.26 39.16
N LYS A 193 26.27 0.91 40.31
CA LYS A 193 27.57 1.03 40.97
C LYS A 193 27.80 -0.25 41.76
N ASP A 194 28.66 -1.12 41.24
CA ASP A 194 29.76 -1.79 41.95
C ASP A 194 30.17 -3.02 41.15
N LEU A 195 31.41 -3.03 40.64
CA LEU A 195 32.36 -4.11 40.91
C LEU A 195 33.77 -3.66 40.49
N SER A 196 34.69 -3.97 41.39
CA SER A 196 36.11 -3.62 41.40
C SER A 196 36.91 -4.22 40.23
N THR A 197 38.09 -3.61 40.03
CA THR A 197 39.36 -4.20 39.56
C THR A 197 39.67 -4.16 38.06
N LYS A 198 40.62 -3.27 37.75
CA LYS A 198 41.81 -3.40 36.89
C LYS A 198 41.70 -4.11 35.53
N ASP A 199 42.36 -3.43 34.58
CA ASP A 199 42.90 -3.89 33.29
C ASP A 199 42.10 -3.56 32.03
N ILE A 200 42.89 -3.27 30.99
CA ILE A 200 42.55 -2.97 29.60
C ILE A 200 42.38 -1.47 29.28
N THR A 201 43.47 -0.74 29.50
CA THR A 201 43.97 0.19 28.49
C THR A 201 44.16 -0.58 27.17
N THR A 202 43.82 0.06 26.04
CA THR A 202 44.05 -0.35 24.63
C THR A 202 42.79 -0.80 23.87
N ASN A 203 42.02 0.16 23.33
CA ASN A 203 41.43 0.07 21.97
C ASN A 203 40.63 1.30 21.48
N ASN A 204 40.65 2.43 22.18
CA ASN A 204 39.88 3.62 21.77
C ASN A 204 40.47 4.46 20.62
N GLN A 205 41.44 3.97 19.85
CA GLN A 205 42.05 4.72 18.74
C GLN A 205 41.57 4.32 17.33
N ARG A 206 40.71 3.30 17.18
CA ARG A 206 40.21 2.88 15.85
C ARG A 206 38.82 3.42 15.48
N ARG A 207 38.06 3.96 16.44
CA ARG A 207 36.68 4.42 16.20
C ARG A 207 36.57 5.88 15.74
N SER A 208 37.63 6.67 15.88
CA SER A 208 37.62 8.11 15.57
C SER A 208 37.91 8.45 14.10
N GLN A 209 38.40 7.51 13.29
CA GLN A 209 38.67 7.74 11.86
C GLN A 209 37.55 7.27 10.92
N GLN A 210 36.53 6.57 11.42
CA GLN A 210 35.43 6.05 10.60
C GLN A 210 34.17 6.95 10.62
N LEU A 211 34.12 7.95 11.50
CA LEU A 211 33.00 8.89 11.60
C LEU A 211 33.15 10.11 10.66
N SER A 212 34.38 10.47 10.28
CA SER A 212 34.64 11.60 9.36
C SER A 212 34.30 11.29 7.90
N GLY A 213 34.38 10.02 7.47
CA GLY A 213 34.06 9.64 6.09
C GLY A 213 32.55 9.62 5.80
N ASN A 214 31.74 9.31 6.80
CA ASN A 214 30.29 9.23 6.64
C ASN A 214 29.63 10.62 6.62
N GLU A 215 30.16 11.61 7.34
CA GLU A 215 29.65 12.99 7.27
C GLU A 215 29.93 13.65 5.91
N GLN A 216 31.05 13.33 5.25
CA GLN A 216 31.33 13.84 3.90
C GLN A 216 30.41 13.22 2.84
N GLN A 217 30.12 11.92 2.96
CA GLN A 217 29.26 11.22 2.01
C GLN A 217 27.77 11.61 2.16
N ILE A 218 27.32 11.91 3.38
CA ILE A 218 25.97 12.44 3.65
C ILE A 218 25.81 13.87 3.10
N ASN A 219 26.85 14.70 3.19
CA ASN A 219 26.83 16.06 2.67
C ASN A 219 26.83 16.10 1.13
N GLU A 220 27.56 15.20 0.46
CA GLU A 220 27.52 15.09 -1.02
C GLU A 220 26.14 14.65 -1.52
N VAL A 221 25.50 13.68 -0.85
CA VAL A 221 24.15 13.22 -1.21
C VAL A 221 23.11 14.32 -0.98
N THR A 222 23.24 15.09 0.11
CA THR A 222 22.33 16.22 0.40
C THR A 222 22.51 17.37 -0.60
N SER A 223 23.73 17.62 -1.06
CA SER A 223 24.02 18.62 -2.10
C SER A 223 23.42 18.23 -3.46
N ALA A 224 23.54 16.95 -3.85
CA ALA A 224 22.99 16.45 -5.12
C ALA A 224 21.45 16.48 -5.17
N ILE A 225 20.79 16.27 -4.02
CA ILE A 225 19.32 16.36 -3.90
C ILE A 225 18.85 17.82 -4.05
N ASN A 226 19.59 18.79 -3.50
CA ASN A 226 19.24 20.20 -3.60
C ASN A 226 19.47 20.79 -5.01
N GLU A 227 20.50 20.34 -5.73
CA GLU A 227 20.73 20.78 -7.12
C GLU A 227 19.68 20.25 -8.10
N THR A 228 19.12 19.07 -7.84
CA THR A 228 18.07 18.48 -8.71
C THR A 228 16.70 19.15 -8.52
N THR A 229 16.48 19.82 -7.38
CA THR A 229 15.21 20.50 -7.06
C THR A 229 15.09 21.89 -7.70
N LEU A 230 16.16 22.42 -8.30
CA LEU A 230 16.19 23.76 -8.92
C LEU A 230 15.90 23.78 -10.44
N ILE A 231 15.46 22.66 -11.02
CA ILE A 231 15.05 22.59 -12.43
C ILE A 231 13.62 22.07 -12.53
N TYR A 232 12.67 22.75 -11.88
CA TYR A 232 11.27 22.91 -12.30
C TYR A 232 10.67 24.15 -11.64
#